data_AF-A0A0R2VMM5-F1
#
_entry.id   AF-A0A0R2VMM5-F1
#
_cell.length_a   1.000
_cell.length_b   1.000
_cell.length_c   1.000
_cell.angle_alpha   90.00
_cell.angle_beta   90.00
_cell.angle_gamma   90.00
#
_symmetry.space_group_name_H-M   'P 1'
#
loop_
_entity.id
_entity.type
_entity.pdbx_description
1 polymer ?
#
loop_
_entity_poly.entity_id
_entity_poly.type
_entity_poly.pdbx_seq_one_letter_code
_entity_poly.pdbx_strand_id
1 'polypeptide(L)'
;MTTSFLAAQKSSGVEVRLSDKSKDPMKTIVYDLIDSNDDSYFIARLKQTLFNTSEIIIEKYAKNLKLQQAKVLSATVDGKDLDFTTAFLPHASMVKDDKLYLVFNDNEKNLTETKEDKVHSYNGKKSVAMLVTMQDDGSWFQSALFDNKVEGILLRPTICQQINDNNTLLYAEKGRTYTMGLLTF
;
A
#
# COMPACT_ATOMS: atom_id res chain seq x y z
N MET A 1 22.34 12.71 23.45
CA MET A 1 22.21 14.18 23.40
C MET A 1 22.84 14.61 22.08
N THR A 2 22.17 15.22 21.11
CA THR A 2 21.25 16.37 21.13
C THR A 2 20.35 16.31 19.89
N THR A 3 19.03 16.35 20.03
CA THR A 3 18.09 16.54 18.92
C THR A 3 18.14 18.01 18.51
N SER A 4 18.51 18.31 17.27
CA SER A 4 18.50 19.68 16.76
C SER A 4 17.16 19.98 16.10
N PHE A 5 16.40 20.91 16.69
CA PHE A 5 15.18 21.43 16.07
C PHE A 5 15.57 22.48 15.02
N LEU A 6 15.25 22.22 13.75
CA LEU A 6 15.21 23.29 12.76
C LEU A 6 13.97 24.14 13.08
N ALA A 7 14.19 25.32 13.66
CA ALA A 7 13.13 26.28 13.91
C ALA A 7 12.66 26.88 12.58
N ALA A 8 11.59 26.32 12.01
CA ALA A 8 10.81 26.99 10.98
C ALA A 8 9.96 28.11 11.63
N GLN A 9 9.76 29.21 10.90
CA GLN A 9 8.98 30.36 11.34
C GLN A 9 7.59 29.93 11.80
N LYS A 10 7.28 30.20 13.08
CA LYS A 10 6.10 29.72 13.80
C LYS A 10 4.83 30.31 13.18
N SER A 11 4.14 29.57 12.32
CA SER A 11 2.76 29.87 11.96
C SER A 11 1.85 29.54 13.17
N SER A 12 0.81 30.33 13.37
CA SER A 12 -0.03 30.32 14.57
C SER A 12 -0.63 28.93 14.87
N GLY A 13 -0.20 28.31 15.98
CA GLY A 13 -0.83 27.10 16.53
C GLY A 13 -0.34 25.75 15.96
N VAL A 14 0.62 25.74 15.04
CA VAL A 14 1.13 24.50 14.42
C VAL A 14 2.54 24.21 14.93
N GLU A 15 2.74 23.00 15.46
CA GLU A 15 4.07 22.46 15.81
C GLU A 15 4.53 21.50 14.71
N VAL A 16 5.77 21.67 14.25
CA VAL A 16 6.42 20.75 13.31
C VAL A 16 7.54 20.03 14.04
N ARG A 17 7.47 18.69 14.06
CA ARG A 17 8.51 17.82 14.60
C ARG A 17 9.18 17.07 13.46
N LEU A 18 10.50 17.23 13.35
CA LEU A 18 11.32 16.53 12.36
C LEU A 18 12.09 15.40 13.05
N SER A 19 12.29 14.29 12.33
CA SER A 19 13.19 13.22 12.75
C SER A 19 14.65 13.60 12.54
N ASP A 20 15.56 12.80 13.11
CA ASP A 20 16.97 12.87 12.75
C ASP A 20 17.16 12.55 11.27
N LYS A 21 18.12 13.24 10.64
CA LYS A 21 18.46 12.99 9.23
C LYS A 21 18.97 11.56 9.07
N SER A 22 18.29 10.79 8.23
CA SER A 22 18.70 9.43 7.85
C SER A 22 19.18 9.42 6.40
N LYS A 23 20.13 8.54 6.08
CA LYS A 23 20.51 8.31 4.68
C LYS A 23 19.57 7.26 4.10
N ASP A 24 19.04 7.53 2.92
CA ASP A 24 18.27 6.51 2.20
C ASP A 24 19.14 5.28 1.92
N PRO A 25 18.58 4.06 2.08
CA PRO A 25 19.21 2.84 1.60
C PRO A 25 19.54 2.96 0.11
N MET A 26 20.67 2.38 -0.30
CA MET A 26 21.14 2.45 -1.70
C MET A 26 20.07 1.95 -2.67
N LYS A 27 19.87 2.73 -3.75
CA LYS A 27 18.92 2.44 -4.83
C LYS A 27 17.48 2.30 -4.34
N THR A 28 17.10 3.08 -3.34
CA THR A 28 15.70 3.15 -2.92
C THR A 28 15.19 4.58 -2.93
N ILE A 29 13.89 4.74 -3.13
CA ILE A 29 13.19 6.03 -3.02
C ILE A 29 11.93 5.85 -2.18
N VAL A 30 11.63 6.80 -1.30
CA VAL A 30 10.29 6.86 -0.69
C VAL A 30 9.28 7.15 -1.79
N TYR A 31 8.26 6.32 -1.90
CA TYR A 31 7.22 6.39 -2.93
C TYR A 31 5.93 6.96 -2.38
N ASP A 32 5.51 6.53 -1.18
CA ASP A 32 4.25 6.99 -0.60
C ASP A 32 4.27 6.97 0.94
N LEU A 33 3.50 7.88 1.54
CA LEU A 33 3.07 7.76 2.93
C LEU A 33 1.75 7.01 2.90
N ILE A 34 1.81 5.70 3.11
CA ILE A 34 0.70 4.77 2.94
C ILE A 34 -0.45 5.16 3.86
N ASP A 35 -0.17 5.30 5.16
CA ASP A 35 -1.17 5.61 6.18
C ASP A 35 -0.54 5.83 7.57
N SER A 36 -1.37 6.06 8.59
CA SER A 36 -0.98 6.12 10.00
C SER A 36 -2.11 5.65 10.93
N ASN A 37 -1.75 5.09 12.10
CA ASN A 37 -2.69 4.88 13.20
C ASN A 37 -2.23 5.64 14.45
N ASP A 38 -2.78 5.36 15.63
CA ASP A 38 -2.41 6.06 16.87
C ASP A 38 -0.94 5.87 17.27
N ASP A 39 -0.31 4.75 16.90
CA ASP A 39 1.03 4.38 17.35
C ASP A 39 2.11 4.44 16.26
N SER A 40 1.70 4.44 14.99
CA SER A 40 2.60 4.19 13.87
C SER A 40 2.30 5.02 12.62
N TYR A 41 3.28 5.08 11.73
CA TYR A 41 3.20 5.53 10.35
C TYR A 41 3.66 4.40 9.43
N PHE A 42 3.04 4.28 8.26
CA PHE A 42 3.38 3.29 7.25
C PHE A 42 3.84 4.02 5.99
N ILE A 43 5.02 3.64 5.48
CA ILE A 43 5.65 4.25 4.31
C ILE A 43 5.93 3.17 3.28
N ALA A 44 5.65 3.45 2.01
CA ALA A 44 6.05 2.62 0.89
C ALA A 44 7.33 3.19 0.30
N ARG A 45 8.32 2.33 0.15
CA ARG A 45 9.60 2.63 -0.51
C ARG A 45 9.75 1.72 -1.72
N LEU A 46 10.27 2.26 -2.80
CA LEU A 46 10.62 1.51 -3.98
C LEU A 46 12.10 1.19 -3.99
N LYS A 47 12.44 -0.05 -4.35
CA LYS A 47 13.82 -0.44 -4.63
C LYS A 47 14.04 -0.51 -6.13
N GLN A 48 14.90 0.35 -6.61
CA GLN A 48 15.31 0.44 -8.01
C GLN A 48 16.43 -0.57 -8.28
N THR A 49 16.25 -1.40 -9.30
CA THR A 49 17.35 -2.15 -9.91
C THR A 49 17.86 -1.42 -11.16
N LEU A 50 18.96 -1.88 -11.76
CA LEU A 50 19.55 -1.21 -12.93
C LEU A 50 18.60 -1.15 -14.15
N PHE A 51 17.56 -2.00 -14.19
CA PHE A 51 16.73 -2.17 -15.37
C PHE A 51 15.22 -2.14 -15.10
N ASN A 52 14.75 -2.24 -13.84
CA ASN A 52 13.33 -2.16 -13.42
C ASN A 52 13.24 -1.76 -11.93
N THR A 53 12.09 -1.25 -11.48
CA THR A 53 11.78 -1.25 -10.03
C THR A 53 11.18 -2.59 -9.69
N SER A 54 11.79 -3.38 -8.80
CA SER A 54 11.39 -4.79 -8.62
C SER A 54 10.66 -5.07 -7.33
N GLU A 55 10.72 -4.17 -6.35
CA GLU A 55 10.24 -4.42 -4.99
C GLU A 55 9.64 -3.14 -4.38
N ILE A 56 8.45 -3.27 -3.76
CA ILE A 56 7.96 -2.31 -2.76
C ILE A 56 8.48 -2.77 -1.39
N ILE A 57 8.91 -1.85 -0.56
CA ILE A 57 9.25 -2.08 0.85
C ILE A 57 8.22 -1.30 1.67
N ILE A 58 7.46 -2.01 2.50
CA ILE A 58 6.55 -1.41 3.48
C ILE A 58 7.34 -1.21 4.77
N GLU A 59 7.47 0.03 5.18
CA GLU A 59 8.18 0.44 6.39
C GLU A 59 7.18 0.90 7.45
N LYS A 60 7.29 0.37 8.67
CA LYS A 60 6.54 0.80 9.85
C LYS A 60 7.44 1.66 10.73
N TYR A 61 7.01 2.89 11.02
CA TYR A 61 7.68 3.83 11.90
C TYR A 61 6.83 4.07 13.16
N ALA A 62 7.46 4.17 14.33
CA ALA A 62 6.79 4.63 15.54
C ALA A 62 6.43 6.13 15.45
N LYS A 63 5.54 6.62 16.32
CA LYS A 63 5.22 8.07 16.43
C LYS A 63 6.41 8.99 16.70
N ASN A 64 7.48 8.46 17.28
CA ASN A 64 8.74 9.19 17.44
C ASN A 64 9.62 9.20 16.17
N LEU A 65 9.06 8.75 15.03
CA LEU A 65 9.67 8.68 13.71
C LEU A 65 10.87 7.74 13.61
N LYS A 66 10.98 6.76 14.51
CA LYS A 66 11.97 5.67 14.41
C LYS A 66 11.40 4.50 13.63
N LEU A 67 12.17 4.01 12.67
CA LEU A 67 11.86 2.77 11.94
C LEU A 67 11.78 1.60 12.92
N GLN A 68 10.68 0.85 12.89
CA GLN A 68 10.45 -0.35 13.68
C GLN A 68 10.60 -1.62 12.83
N GLN A 69 10.06 -1.60 11.62
CA GLN A 69 10.02 -2.77 10.73
C GLN A 69 10.06 -2.35 9.27
N ALA A 70 10.63 -3.21 8.42
CA ALA A 70 10.57 -3.08 6.97
C ALA A 70 10.31 -4.46 6.35
N LYS A 71 9.39 -4.56 5.39
CA LYS A 71 9.07 -5.80 4.70
C LYS A 71 8.97 -5.58 3.18
N VAL A 72 9.64 -6.44 2.43
CA VAL A 72 9.58 -6.44 0.97
C VAL A 72 8.26 -7.10 0.51
N LEU A 73 7.55 -6.42 -0.38
CA LEU A 73 6.46 -6.92 -1.20
C LEU A 73 6.95 -6.96 -2.65
N SER A 74 7.01 -8.17 -3.21
CA SER A 74 7.29 -8.39 -4.62
C SER A 74 5.98 -8.63 -5.35
N ALA A 75 5.76 -7.94 -6.47
CA ALA A 75 4.64 -8.18 -7.37
C ALA A 75 5.17 -8.36 -8.79
N THR A 76 4.53 -9.19 -9.60
CA THR A 76 4.92 -9.43 -11.01
C THR A 76 3.73 -9.18 -11.96
N VAL A 77 4.00 -8.52 -13.09
CA VAL A 77 3.04 -8.33 -14.21
C VAL A 77 3.71 -8.78 -15.51
N ASP A 78 3.04 -9.69 -16.21
CA ASP A 78 3.47 -10.35 -17.45
C ASP A 78 4.77 -11.16 -17.33
N GLY A 79 4.96 -11.83 -16.18
CA GLY A 79 6.18 -12.59 -15.90
C GLY A 79 7.43 -11.71 -15.79
N LYS A 80 7.22 -10.40 -15.67
CA LYS A 80 8.24 -9.40 -15.37
C LYS A 80 7.97 -8.88 -13.97
N ASP A 81 9.02 -8.58 -13.23
CA ASP A 81 8.91 -7.79 -12.01
C ASP A 81 8.09 -6.54 -12.34
N LEU A 82 7.08 -6.27 -11.51
CA LEU A 82 6.16 -5.18 -11.73
C LEU A 82 6.95 -3.89 -11.63
N ASP A 83 7.19 -3.24 -12.76
CA ASP A 83 7.92 -1.99 -12.79
C ASP A 83 7.07 -0.90 -12.12
N PHE A 84 7.30 -0.72 -10.83
CA PHE A 84 6.65 0.31 -10.03
C PHE A 84 6.99 1.75 -10.49
N THR A 85 7.92 1.95 -11.45
CA THR A 85 8.13 3.27 -12.07
C THR A 85 7.13 3.59 -13.19
N THR A 86 6.50 2.58 -13.80
CA THR A 86 5.47 2.78 -14.85
C THR A 86 4.08 2.30 -14.44
N ALA A 87 3.98 1.44 -13.43
CA ALA A 87 2.73 1.05 -12.79
C ALA A 87 2.78 1.44 -11.31
N PHE A 88 2.30 2.65 -11.00
CA PHE A 88 1.65 2.88 -9.72
C PHE A 88 0.70 1.69 -9.53
N LEU A 89 0.96 0.76 -8.61
CA LEU A 89 -0.08 -0.19 -8.24
C LEU A 89 -1.18 0.70 -7.68
N PRO A 90 -2.29 0.89 -8.41
CA PRO A 90 -3.38 1.66 -7.86
C PRO A 90 -3.88 0.78 -6.73
N HIS A 91 -3.58 1.20 -5.51
CA HIS A 91 -4.00 0.54 -4.30
C HIS A 91 -4.69 1.56 -3.40
N ALA A 92 -5.54 1.07 -2.53
CA ALA A 92 -6.03 1.81 -1.37
C ALA A 92 -5.43 1.15 -0.12
N SER A 93 -4.97 1.98 0.80
CA SER A 93 -4.47 1.56 2.10
C SER A 93 -5.44 2.01 3.19
N MET A 94 -5.51 1.18 4.24
CA MET A 94 -6.26 1.47 5.45
C MET A 94 -5.51 0.88 6.63
N VAL A 95 -5.61 1.51 7.81
CA VAL A 95 -5.09 0.94 9.05
C VAL A 95 -6.20 0.78 10.08
N LYS A 96 -6.26 -0.40 10.70
CA LYS A 96 -7.15 -0.71 11.82
C LYS A 96 -6.51 -1.75 12.74
N ASP A 97 -6.62 -1.55 14.06
CA ASP A 97 -6.14 -2.48 15.09
C ASP A 97 -4.69 -2.97 14.84
N ASP A 98 -3.78 -2.04 14.56
CA ASP A 98 -2.36 -2.28 14.21
C ASP A 98 -2.09 -3.10 12.94
N LYS A 99 -3.11 -3.31 12.11
CA LYS A 99 -3.02 -4.01 10.84
C LYS A 99 -3.09 -3.03 9.69
N LEU A 100 -2.24 -3.25 8.69
CA LEU A 100 -2.31 -2.57 7.41
C LEU A 100 -3.14 -3.42 6.44
N TYR A 101 -4.13 -2.79 5.83
CA TYR A 101 -4.94 -3.38 4.78
C TYR A 101 -4.59 -2.71 3.45
N LEU A 102 -4.40 -3.51 2.41
CA LEU A 102 -4.16 -3.05 1.05
C LEU A 102 -5.22 -3.63 0.14
N VAL A 103 -5.91 -2.77 -0.60
CA VAL A 103 -6.87 -3.17 -1.62
C VAL A 103 -6.34 -2.83 -3.00
N PHE A 104 -6.31 -3.80 -3.91
CA PHE A 104 -5.88 -3.61 -5.29
C PHE A 104 -6.56 -4.62 -6.22
N ASN A 105 -6.41 -4.46 -7.54
CA ASN A 105 -6.88 -5.47 -8.48
C ASN A 105 -5.74 -6.46 -8.79
N ASP A 106 -6.06 -7.76 -8.76
CA ASP A 106 -5.08 -8.80 -9.09
C ASP A 106 -5.70 -10.01 -9.79
N ASN A 107 -4.88 -10.95 -10.26
CA ASN A 107 -5.31 -12.22 -10.82
C ASN A 107 -5.92 -13.13 -9.75
N GLU A 108 -7.09 -13.72 -10.02
CA GLU A 108 -7.78 -14.66 -9.12
C GLU A 108 -6.87 -15.81 -8.62
N LYS A 109 -5.94 -16.27 -9.45
CA LYS A 109 -5.05 -17.38 -9.12
C LYS A 109 -4.04 -17.05 -8.04
N ASN A 110 -3.77 -15.75 -7.83
CA ASN A 110 -2.82 -15.32 -6.82
C ASN A 110 -3.37 -15.53 -5.41
N LEU A 111 -4.70 -15.65 -5.22
CA LEU A 111 -5.33 -15.90 -3.91
C LEU A 111 -4.71 -17.09 -3.15
N THR A 112 -4.32 -18.13 -3.88
CA THR A 112 -3.76 -19.37 -3.32
C THR A 112 -2.30 -19.61 -3.67
N GLU A 113 -1.69 -18.74 -4.49
CA GLU A 113 -0.29 -18.89 -4.87
C GLU A 113 0.61 -18.32 -3.77
N THR A 114 1.58 -19.12 -3.33
CA THR A 114 2.49 -18.81 -2.23
C THR A 114 3.94 -18.74 -2.69
N LYS A 115 4.21 -19.13 -3.93
CA LYS A 115 5.54 -19.10 -4.52
C LYS A 115 5.71 -17.85 -5.36
N GLU A 116 6.70 -17.04 -5.00
CA GLU A 116 7.01 -15.77 -5.67
C GLU A 116 7.26 -15.93 -7.18
N ASP A 117 7.87 -17.04 -7.60
CA ASP A 117 8.17 -17.35 -9.00
C ASP A 117 6.95 -17.80 -9.82
N LYS A 118 5.78 -17.95 -9.18
CA LYS A 118 4.54 -18.42 -9.80
C LYS A 118 3.40 -17.41 -9.77
N VAL A 119 3.65 -16.21 -9.26
CA VAL A 119 2.66 -15.13 -9.23
C VAL A 119 2.19 -14.84 -10.67
N HIS A 120 0.87 -14.80 -10.84
CA HIS A 120 0.21 -14.58 -12.12
C HIS A 120 -0.05 -13.10 -12.36
N SER A 121 0.22 -12.64 -13.57
CA SER A 121 -0.03 -11.28 -14.01
C SER A 121 -1.51 -10.89 -13.93
N TYR A 122 -1.76 -9.66 -13.47
CA TYR A 122 -3.02 -8.98 -13.70
C TYR A 122 -3.15 -8.52 -15.16
N ASN A 123 -4.28 -8.84 -15.81
CA ASN A 123 -4.58 -8.41 -17.19
C ASN A 123 -6.04 -7.93 -17.37
N GLY A 124 -6.75 -7.69 -16.26
CA GLY A 124 -8.16 -7.26 -16.23
C GLY A 124 -9.20 -8.29 -16.69
N LYS A 125 -8.83 -9.44 -17.29
CA LYS A 125 -9.79 -10.46 -17.77
C LYS A 125 -10.23 -11.45 -16.69
N LYS A 126 -9.35 -11.72 -15.74
CA LYS A 126 -9.53 -12.67 -14.62
C LYS A 126 -9.16 -11.99 -13.30
N SER A 127 -9.73 -10.81 -13.09
CA SER A 127 -9.34 -9.96 -11.98
C SER A 127 -10.31 -10.01 -10.82
N VAL A 128 -9.77 -10.06 -9.62
CA VAL A 128 -10.51 -9.87 -8.37
C VAL A 128 -10.04 -8.58 -7.71
N ALA A 129 -10.94 -7.93 -6.97
CA ALA A 129 -10.54 -6.96 -5.98
C ALA A 129 -9.95 -7.75 -4.80
N MET A 130 -8.63 -7.62 -4.61
CA MET A 130 -7.86 -8.31 -3.58
C MET A 130 -7.76 -7.43 -2.34
N LEU A 131 -7.90 -8.02 -1.16
CA LEU A 131 -7.55 -7.45 0.13
C LEU A 131 -6.37 -8.22 0.71
N VAL A 132 -5.23 -7.55 0.86
CA VAL A 132 -4.09 -8.04 1.65
C VAL A 132 -4.16 -7.43 3.04
N THR A 133 -4.00 -8.25 4.06
CA THR A 133 -3.87 -7.81 5.46
C THR A 133 -2.48 -8.14 5.95
N MET A 134 -1.73 -7.13 6.38
CA MET A 134 -0.45 -7.27 7.06
C MET A 134 -0.65 -7.07 8.56
N GLN A 135 -0.26 -8.09 9.32
CA GLN A 135 -0.32 -8.10 10.78
C GLN A 135 0.86 -7.31 11.38
N ASP A 136 0.77 -7.00 12.67
CA ASP A 136 1.79 -6.30 13.43
C ASP A 136 3.13 -7.05 13.53
N ASP A 137 3.07 -8.39 13.56
CA ASP A 137 4.23 -9.29 13.50
C ASP A 137 4.86 -9.38 12.09
N GLY A 138 4.26 -8.70 11.11
CA GLY A 138 4.68 -8.70 9.72
C GLY A 138 4.20 -9.92 8.92
N SER A 139 3.48 -10.87 9.49
CA SER A 139 2.78 -11.90 8.72
C SER A 139 1.67 -11.27 7.87
N TRP A 140 1.28 -11.93 6.78
CA TRP A 140 0.23 -11.41 5.90
C TRP A 140 -0.62 -12.54 5.33
N PHE A 141 -1.84 -12.18 4.95
CA PHE A 141 -2.76 -13.04 4.24
C PHE A 141 -3.55 -12.21 3.23
N GLN A 142 -4.15 -12.88 2.27
CA GLN A 142 -4.88 -12.24 1.19
C GLN A 142 -6.24 -12.92 1.00
N SER A 143 -7.22 -12.14 0.55
CA SER A 143 -8.59 -12.59 0.31
C SER A 143 -9.21 -11.80 -0.82
N ALA A 144 -10.22 -12.38 -1.49
CA ALA A 144 -11.01 -11.65 -2.47
C ALA A 144 -12.10 -10.85 -1.74
N LEU A 145 -12.23 -9.56 -2.07
CA LEU A 145 -13.39 -8.75 -1.70
C LEU A 145 -14.58 -9.06 -2.63
N PHE A 146 -14.32 -9.05 -3.94
CA PHE A 146 -15.29 -9.40 -4.96
C PHE A 146 -14.60 -9.72 -6.29
N ASP A 147 -15.33 -10.43 -7.17
CA ASP A 147 -14.89 -10.74 -8.53
C ASP A 147 -15.35 -9.62 -9.49
N ASN A 148 -14.39 -8.93 -10.11
CA ASN A 148 -14.69 -7.80 -11.01
C ASN A 148 -15.52 -8.22 -12.23
N LYS A 149 -15.34 -9.46 -12.72
CA LYS A 149 -16.06 -9.97 -13.88
C LYS A 149 -17.49 -10.34 -13.54
N VAL A 150 -17.70 -10.99 -12.40
CA VAL A 150 -19.06 -11.32 -11.90
C VAL A 150 -19.86 -10.04 -11.68
N GLU A 151 -19.26 -9.04 -11.06
CA GLU A 151 -19.91 -7.77 -10.75
C GLU A 151 -19.97 -6.81 -11.96
N GLY A 152 -19.25 -7.11 -13.04
CA GLY A 152 -19.22 -6.28 -14.25
C GLY A 152 -18.62 -4.89 -14.07
N ILE A 153 -17.79 -4.70 -13.04
CA ILE A 153 -17.15 -3.44 -12.60
C ILE A 153 -15.68 -3.70 -12.30
N LEU A 154 -14.83 -2.69 -12.42
CA LEU A 154 -13.42 -2.75 -12.02
C LEU A 154 -13.19 -1.80 -10.85
N LEU A 155 -12.63 -2.30 -9.75
CA LEU A 155 -12.24 -1.44 -8.63
C LEU A 155 -11.28 -0.34 -9.13
N ARG A 156 -11.42 0.88 -8.61
CA ARG A 156 -10.48 1.99 -8.81
C ARG A 156 -9.82 2.32 -7.46
N PRO A 157 -8.78 1.57 -7.06
CA PRO A 157 -8.26 1.67 -5.70
C PRO A 157 -7.74 3.07 -5.35
N THR A 158 -7.12 3.78 -6.30
CA THR A 158 -6.58 5.13 -6.09
C THR A 158 -7.59 6.18 -5.60
N ILE A 159 -8.90 5.95 -5.79
CA ILE A 159 -9.95 6.86 -5.32
C ILE A 159 -10.80 6.25 -4.19
N CYS A 160 -10.46 5.04 -3.74
CA CYS A 160 -11.03 4.48 -2.53
C CYS A 160 -10.34 5.11 -1.32
N GLN A 161 -11.07 5.32 -0.23
CA GLN A 161 -10.57 6.08 0.91
C GLN A 161 -11.11 5.52 2.22
N GLN A 162 -10.25 5.37 3.23
CA GLN A 162 -10.69 5.15 4.60
C GLN A 162 -11.34 6.42 5.14
N ILE A 163 -12.62 6.32 5.51
CA ILE A 163 -13.41 7.47 5.98
C ILE A 163 -13.50 7.52 7.51
N ASN A 164 -13.20 6.40 8.19
CA ASN A 164 -12.95 6.28 9.64
C ASN A 164 -12.36 4.89 9.95
N ASP A 165 -12.03 4.63 11.21
CA ASP A 165 -11.40 3.40 11.69
C ASP A 165 -12.13 2.11 11.28
N ASN A 166 -13.45 2.18 11.09
CA ASN A 166 -14.27 1.00 10.79
C ASN A 166 -14.75 0.94 9.34
N ASN A 167 -14.52 1.98 8.52
CA ASN A 167 -15.15 2.09 7.22
C ASN A 167 -14.24 2.65 6.14
N THR A 168 -14.26 1.99 4.98
CA THR A 168 -13.60 2.44 3.76
C THR A 168 -14.61 2.54 2.63
N LEU A 169 -14.66 3.69 1.99
CA LEU A 169 -15.44 3.88 0.77
C LEU A 169 -14.68 3.26 -0.41
N LEU A 170 -15.31 2.31 -1.07
CA LEU A 170 -14.84 1.71 -2.30
C LEU A 170 -15.54 2.33 -3.50
N TYR A 171 -14.82 2.49 -4.60
CA TYR A 171 -15.38 2.90 -5.88
C TYR A 171 -14.92 1.94 -6.97
N ALA A 172 -15.87 1.49 -7.79
CA ALA A 172 -15.60 0.62 -8.93
C ALA A 172 -16.41 1.07 -10.15
N GLU A 173 -15.85 0.93 -11.35
CA GLU A 173 -16.50 1.38 -12.58
C GLU A 173 -16.18 0.49 -13.78
N LYS A 174 -17.04 0.55 -14.80
CA LYS A 174 -16.79 0.01 -16.13
C LYS A 174 -17.51 0.87 -17.16
N GLY A 175 -16.73 1.53 -18.02
CA GLY A 175 -17.27 2.44 -19.02
C GLY A 175 -18.02 3.61 -18.37
N ARG A 176 -19.34 3.67 -18.53
CA ARG A 176 -20.20 4.72 -17.95
C ARG A 176 -21.01 4.27 -16.73
N THR A 177 -20.79 3.04 -16.27
CA THR A 177 -21.46 2.50 -15.09
C THR A 177 -20.46 2.48 -13.94
N TYR A 178 -20.91 2.87 -12.74
CA TYR A 178 -20.11 2.82 -11.52
C TYR A 178 -20.95 2.28 -10.37
N THR A 179 -20.27 1.82 -9.32
CA THR A 179 -20.86 1.53 -8.03
C THR A 179 -19.95 2.03 -6.92
N MET A 180 -20.54 2.23 -5.75
CA MET A 180 -19.83 2.50 -4.52
C MET A 180 -20.06 1.35 -3.55
N GLY A 181 -19.02 0.97 -2.83
CA GLY A 181 -19.06 -0.03 -1.77
C GLY A 181 -18.64 0.58 -0.44
N LEU A 182 -19.04 -0.06 0.64
CA LEU A 182 -18.53 0.23 1.97
C LEU A 182 -17.86 -1.05 2.48
N LEU A 183 -16.54 -1.00 2.65
CA LEU A 183 -15.80 -2.04 3.36
C LEU A 183 -15.86 -1.72 4.85
N THR A 184 -16.38 -2.66 5.63
CA THR A 184 -16.52 -2.54 7.08
C THR A 184 -15.68 -3.61 7.76
N PHE A 185 -15.03 -3.22 8.85
CA PHE A 185 -14.11 -4.08 9.60
C PHE A 185 -14.64 -4.49 10.97
#